data_AF-A0AAN9XSR1-F1
#
_entry.id   AF-A0AAN9XSR1-F1
#
_cell.length_a   1.000
_cell.length_b   1.000
_cell.length_c   1.000
_cell.angle_alpha   90.00
_cell.angle_beta   90.00
_cell.angle_gamma   90.00
#
_symmetry.space_group_name_H-M   'P 1'
#
loop_
_entity.id
_entity.type
_entity.pdbx_description
1 polymer ?
#
loop_
_entity_poly.entity_id
_entity_poly.type
_entity_poly.pdbx_seq_one_letter_code
_entity_poly.pdbx_strand_id
1 'polypeptide(L)'
;MTTLEITVVSAEGLNQHSSYFNRIKPFITLTKLPEHTVYNYDGGGTGDPVFRVPVDPTFFSDTYSLQLYTKRRFAGPTQLGWCLIPPSDIALPSYHSVRYLSYRLRAKDGSRTHLIVNLSIRFQGLPDLDTCHPVIGIPVTAVRKIGNAPEASGHSNMDYGCQF
;
A
#
# COMPACT_ATOMS: atom_id res chain seq x y z
N MET A 1 2.78 -10.54 13.69
CA MET A 1 2.95 -10.58 12.22
C MET A 1 1.94 -9.64 11.60
N THR A 2 2.41 -8.70 10.78
CA THR A 2 1.54 -7.74 10.07
C THR A 2 1.16 -8.31 8.71
N THR A 3 -0.09 -8.13 8.33
CA THR A 3 -0.67 -8.63 7.08
C THR A 3 -1.34 -7.48 6.36
N LEU A 4 -1.08 -7.35 5.06
CA LEU A 4 -1.86 -6.47 4.19
C LEU A 4 -3.08 -7.23 3.68
N GLU A 5 -4.26 -6.66 3.87
CA GLU A 5 -5.47 -7.13 3.22
C GLU A 5 -5.81 -6.21 2.05
N ILE A 6 -5.88 -6.80 0.85
CA ILE A 6 -6.32 -6.14 -0.39
C ILE A 6 -7.65 -6.76 -0.78
N THR A 7 -8.72 -5.97 -0.78
CA THR A 7 -10.05 -6.42 -1.19
C THR A 7 -10.42 -5.78 -2.52
N VAL A 8 -10.98 -6.55 -3.43
CA VAL A 8 -11.57 -5.99 -4.65
C VAL A 8 -13.00 -5.54 -4.33
N VAL A 9 -13.23 -4.23 -4.41
CA VAL A 9 -14.53 -3.61 -4.12
C VAL A 9 -15.43 -3.72 -5.34
N SER A 10 -14.91 -3.40 -6.53
CA SER A 10 -15.68 -3.49 -7.77
C SER A 10 -14.77 -3.49 -9.00
N ALA A 11 -15.34 -3.89 -10.15
CA ALA A 11 -14.70 -3.77 -11.45
C ALA A 11 -15.69 -3.16 -12.45
N GLU A 12 -15.28 -2.09 -13.10
CA GLU A 12 -16.09 -1.30 -14.03
C GLU A 12 -15.62 -1.50 -15.47
N GLY A 13 -16.50 -1.22 -16.43
CA GLY A 13 -16.18 -1.30 -17.87
C GLY A 13 -16.22 -2.72 -18.46
N LEU A 14 -16.61 -3.74 -17.69
CA LEU A 14 -16.74 -5.14 -18.13
C LEU A 14 -17.81 -5.36 -19.22
N ASN A 15 -18.70 -4.38 -19.42
CA ASN A 15 -19.88 -4.46 -20.28
C ASN A 15 -19.56 -4.63 -21.77
N GLN A 16 -18.35 -4.26 -22.22
CA GLN A 16 -17.92 -4.49 -23.61
C GLN A 16 -17.61 -5.98 -23.90
N HIS A 17 -17.42 -6.79 -22.86
CA HIS A 17 -17.17 -8.23 -22.98
C HIS A 17 -18.41 -9.08 -22.67
N SER A 18 -19.54 -8.45 -22.34
CA SER A 18 -20.78 -9.11 -21.89
C SER A 18 -21.82 -9.30 -22.99
N SER A 19 -21.43 -9.38 -24.27
CA SER A 19 -22.37 -9.64 -25.36
C SER A 19 -22.96 -11.06 -25.26
N TYR A 20 -24.11 -11.12 -24.59
CA TYR A 20 -25.28 -12.02 -24.68
C TYR A 20 -25.15 -13.55 -24.79
N PHE A 21 -23.96 -14.15 -24.97
CA PHE A 21 -23.85 -15.61 -25.17
C PHE A 21 -22.83 -16.35 -24.33
N ASN A 22 -22.09 -15.69 -23.43
CA ASN A 22 -21.18 -16.42 -22.55
C ASN A 22 -21.27 -15.94 -21.11
N ARG A 23 -21.57 -16.90 -20.23
CA ARG A 23 -21.57 -16.83 -18.77
C ARG A 23 -20.13 -16.64 -18.26
N ILE A 24 -19.54 -15.51 -18.62
CA ILE A 24 -18.15 -15.17 -18.33
C ILE A 24 -18.07 -14.87 -16.83
N LYS A 25 -17.27 -15.65 -16.12
CA LYS A 25 -16.96 -15.41 -14.72
C LYS A 25 -15.61 -14.70 -14.64
N PRO A 26 -15.56 -13.39 -14.32
CA PRO A 26 -14.29 -12.73 -14.06
C PRO A 26 -13.69 -13.26 -12.76
N PHE A 27 -12.36 -13.33 -12.72
CA PHE A 27 -11.61 -13.58 -11.50
C PHE A 27 -10.31 -12.79 -11.53
N ILE A 28 -9.82 -12.41 -10.35
CA ILE A 28 -8.63 -11.57 -10.20
C ILE A 28 -7.54 -12.39 -9.52
N THR A 29 -6.30 -12.17 -9.93
CA THR A 29 -5.12 -12.73 -9.30
C THR A 29 -4.16 -11.62 -8.93
N LEU A 30 -3.51 -11.74 -7.79
CA LEU A 30 -2.47 -10.82 -7.33
C LEU A 30 -1.13 -11.55 -7.38
N THR A 31 -0.12 -10.96 -8.01
CA THR A 31 1.22 -11.55 -8.15
C THR A 31 2.26 -10.61 -7.55
N LYS A 32 3.12 -11.13 -6.66
CA LYS A 32 4.31 -10.43 -6.16
C LYS A 32 5.45 -10.59 -7.16
N LEU A 33 6.12 -9.50 -7.51
CA LEU A 33 7.30 -9.49 -8.37
C LEU A 33 8.52 -9.04 -7.55
N PRO A 34 9.70 -9.64 -7.76
CA PRO A 34 10.06 -10.58 -8.84
C PRO A 34 9.78 -12.06 -8.53
N GLU A 35 9.43 -12.42 -7.30
CA GLU A 35 9.30 -13.81 -6.84
C GLU A 35 8.18 -14.61 -7.52
N HIS A 36 7.37 -13.95 -8.37
CA HIS A 36 6.22 -14.51 -9.08
C HIS A 36 5.24 -15.26 -8.17
N THR A 37 5.17 -14.88 -6.89
CA THR A 37 4.26 -15.50 -5.92
C THR A 37 2.85 -15.07 -6.24
N VAL A 38 2.00 -16.04 -6.59
CA VAL A 38 0.59 -15.79 -6.91
C VAL A 38 -0.25 -15.96 -5.65
N TYR A 39 -0.90 -14.89 -5.22
CA TYR A 39 -1.93 -14.91 -4.21
C TYR A 39 -3.27 -15.21 -4.88
N ASN A 40 -3.79 -16.40 -4.59
CA ASN A 40 -5.15 -16.75 -4.93
C ASN A 40 -6.09 -16.17 -3.88
N TYR A 41 -7.29 -15.79 -4.30
CA TYR A 41 -8.35 -15.48 -3.36
C TYR A 41 -8.67 -16.74 -2.54
N ASP A 42 -8.74 -16.60 -1.22
CA ASP A 42 -9.13 -17.67 -0.29
C ASP A 42 -10.65 -17.88 -0.35
N GLY A 43 -11.12 -18.40 -1.48
CA GLY A 43 -12.52 -18.44 -1.87
C GLY A 43 -13.24 -19.69 -1.39
N GLY A 44 -13.51 -19.78 -0.09
CA GLY A 44 -14.34 -20.81 0.54
C GLY A 44 -15.78 -20.39 0.90
N GLY A 45 -16.17 -19.12 0.73
CA GLY A 45 -17.48 -18.64 1.16
C GLY A 45 -17.98 -17.36 0.47
N THR A 46 -19.20 -16.96 0.81
CA THR A 46 -19.99 -15.82 0.31
C THR A 46 -19.42 -14.43 0.66
N GLY A 47 -18.13 -14.35 1.01
CA GLY A 47 -17.44 -13.11 1.37
C GLY A 47 -16.78 -12.43 0.17
N ASP A 48 -16.45 -11.16 0.35
CA ASP A 48 -15.74 -10.35 -0.65
C ASP A 48 -14.35 -10.94 -0.99
N PRO A 49 -13.88 -10.80 -2.23
CA PRO A 49 -12.56 -11.28 -2.66
C PRO A 49 -11.42 -10.53 -1.93
N VAL A 50 -10.87 -11.11 -0.86
CA VAL A 50 -9.75 -10.59 -0.05
C VAL A 50 -8.46 -11.37 -0.31
N PHE A 51 -7.40 -10.67 -0.69
CA PHE A 51 -6.03 -11.18 -0.75
C PHE A 51 -5.30 -10.81 0.54
N ARG A 52 -4.70 -11.80 1.19
CA ARG A 52 -3.88 -11.62 2.39
C ARG A 52 -2.40 -11.77 2.02
N VAL A 53 -1.66 -10.68 2.12
CA VAL A 53 -0.24 -10.62 1.79
C VAL A 53 0.55 -10.40 3.07
N PRO A 54 1.50 -11.28 3.43
CA PRO A 54 2.36 -11.05 4.59
C PRO A 54 3.24 -9.82 4.35
N VAL A 55 3.37 -8.97 5.37
CA VAL A 55 4.27 -7.81 5.32
C VAL A 55 5.62 -8.25 5.86
N ASP A 56 6.58 -8.40 4.97
CA ASP A 56 7.98 -8.70 5.27
C ASP A 56 8.85 -7.42 5.12
N PRO A 57 10.13 -7.41 5.55
CA PRO A 57 10.99 -6.24 5.38
C PRO A 57 11.22 -5.82 3.91
N THR A 58 11.04 -6.76 2.97
CA THR A 58 11.20 -6.54 1.52
C THR A 58 9.95 -5.97 0.86
N PHE A 59 8.82 -5.97 1.56
CA PHE A 59 7.49 -5.67 1.06
C PHE A 59 7.37 -4.33 0.32
N PHE A 60 8.07 -3.29 0.79
CA PHE A 60 8.05 -1.97 0.15
C PHE A 60 9.02 -1.83 -1.03
N SER A 61 9.87 -2.82 -1.26
CA SER A 61 10.72 -2.93 -2.45
C SER A 61 10.05 -3.76 -3.55
N ASP A 62 9.09 -4.60 -3.18
CA ASP A 62 8.39 -5.50 -4.11
C ASP A 62 7.27 -4.79 -4.87
N THR A 63 7.05 -5.20 -6.13
CA THR A 63 5.95 -4.67 -6.94
C THR A 63 4.84 -5.69 -7.07
N TYR A 64 3.60 -5.26 -6.86
CA TYR A 64 2.43 -6.12 -7.00
C TYR A 64 1.78 -5.91 -8.36
N SER A 65 1.52 -7.01 -9.08
CA SER A 65 0.72 -6.99 -10.31
C SER A 65 -0.64 -7.61 -10.06
N LEU A 66 -1.70 -6.84 -10.32
CA LEU A 66 -3.06 -7.33 -10.31
C LEU A 66 -3.48 -7.66 -11.74
N GLN A 67 -3.98 -8.87 -11.94
CA GLN A 67 -4.38 -9.36 -13.26
C GLN A 67 -5.85 -9.79 -13.23
N LEU A 68 -6.59 -9.37 -14.23
CA LEU A 68 -8.00 -9.70 -14.40
C LEU A 68 -8.14 -10.74 -15.52
N TYR A 69 -8.76 -11.85 -15.18
CA TYR A 69 -9.03 -12.95 -16.09
C TYR A 69 -10.52 -13.21 -16.22
N THR A 70 -10.89 -13.85 -17.31
CA THR A 70 -12.23 -14.36 -17.55
C THR A 70 -12.20 -15.83 -17.83
N LYS A 71 -13.01 -16.60 -17.11
CA LYS A 71 -13.23 -18.02 -17.41
C LYS A 71 -14.44 -18.16 -18.32
N ARG A 72 -14.24 -18.77 -19.49
CA ARG A 72 -15.34 -19.18 -20.39
C ARG A 72 -15.63 -20.66 -20.17
N ARG A 73 -16.86 -21.10 -20.47
CA ARG A 73 -17.28 -22.50 -20.25
C ARG A 73 -16.50 -23.49 -21.13
N PHE A 74 -16.10 -23.07 -22.33
CA PHE A 74 -15.46 -23.93 -23.34
C PHE A 74 -14.11 -23.42 -23.84
N ALA A 75 -13.72 -22.20 -23.48
CA ALA A 75 -12.40 -21.65 -23.77
C ALA A 75 -11.70 -21.36 -22.44
N GLY A 76 -10.40 -21.66 -22.36
CA GLY A 76 -9.60 -21.45 -21.16
C GLY A 76 -9.64 -20.00 -20.64
N PRO A 77 -8.99 -19.74 -19.49
CA PRO A 77 -8.94 -18.39 -18.93
C PRO A 77 -8.31 -17.41 -19.92
N THR A 78 -8.98 -16.28 -20.15
CA THR A 78 -8.48 -15.20 -21.02
C THR A 78 -8.20 -13.97 -20.18
N GLN A 79 -6.98 -13.44 -20.24
CA GLN A 79 -6.61 -12.21 -19.56
C GLN A 79 -7.29 -11.02 -20.23
N LEU A 80 -8.07 -10.26 -19.47
CA LEU A 80 -8.69 -9.02 -19.92
C LEU A 80 -7.78 -7.81 -19.72
N GLY A 81 -7.02 -7.81 -18.63
CA GLY A 81 -6.07 -6.75 -18.37
C GLY A 81 -5.28 -6.93 -17.08
N TRP A 82 -4.40 -5.98 -16.82
CA TRP A 82 -3.52 -5.96 -15.66
C TRP A 82 -3.15 -4.54 -15.24
N CYS A 83 -2.77 -4.37 -13.99
CA CYS A 83 -2.12 -3.16 -13.49
C CYS A 83 -1.00 -3.50 -12.51
N LEU A 84 -0.14 -2.52 -12.25
CA LEU A 84 0.83 -2.56 -11.16
C LEU A 84 0.32 -1.68 -10.03
N ILE A 85 0.47 -2.16 -8.81
CA ILE A 85 0.20 -1.42 -7.58
C ILE A 85 1.57 -0.97 -7.06
N PRO A 86 1.91 0.33 -7.16
CA PRO A 86 3.20 0.80 -6.71
C PRO A 86 3.28 0.75 -5.17
N PRO A 87 4.48 0.49 -4.60
CA PRO A 87 4.65 0.42 -3.15
C PRO A 87 4.20 1.69 -2.42
N SER A 88 4.36 2.86 -3.04
CA SER A 88 3.93 4.16 -2.50
C SER A 88 2.45 4.22 -2.16
N ASP A 89 1.60 3.53 -2.92
CA ASP A 89 0.15 3.53 -2.68
C ASP A 89 -0.20 2.70 -1.45
N ILE A 90 0.67 1.74 -1.11
CA ILE A 90 0.57 0.80 -0.01
C ILE A 90 1.34 1.28 1.23
N ALA A 91 2.35 2.13 1.10
CA ALA A 91 3.29 2.48 2.17
C ALA A 91 2.72 3.35 3.32
N LEU A 92 1.45 3.74 3.27
CA LEU A 92 0.92 4.85 4.06
C LEU A 92 -0.48 4.69 4.72
N PRO A 93 -1.22 3.57 4.69
CA PRO A 93 -2.37 3.42 5.58
C PRO A 93 -1.87 3.29 7.02
N SER A 94 -2.33 4.19 7.90
CA SER A 94 -2.26 3.95 9.34
C SER A 94 -2.81 2.57 9.66
N TYR A 95 -2.23 1.87 10.63
CA TYR A 95 -2.81 0.64 11.18
C TYR A 95 -4.29 0.93 11.54
N HIS A 96 -5.21 0.07 11.09
CA HIS A 96 -6.66 0.23 11.21
C HIS A 96 -7.35 1.26 10.29
N SER A 97 -6.62 1.91 9.38
CA SER A 97 -7.23 2.72 8.32
C SER A 97 -7.42 1.91 7.04
N VAL A 98 -8.55 2.15 6.36
CA VAL A 98 -8.84 1.60 5.03
C VAL A 98 -8.56 2.68 4.01
N ARG A 99 -7.75 2.35 3.00
CA ARG A 99 -7.48 3.21 1.84
C ARG A 99 -8.17 2.64 0.62
N TYR A 100 -8.92 3.47 -0.10
CA TYR A 100 -9.53 3.10 -1.36
C TYR A 100 -8.66 3.55 -2.52
N LEU A 101 -8.46 2.66 -3.49
CA LEU A 101 -7.63 2.89 -4.67
C LEU A 101 -8.39 2.45 -5.92
N SER A 102 -8.15 3.13 -7.03
CA SER A 102 -8.80 2.84 -8.31
C SER A 102 -7.74 2.74 -9.38
N TYR A 103 -7.60 1.57 -9.99
CA TYR A 103 -6.60 1.32 -11.02
C TYR A 103 -7.24 1.06 -12.36
N ARG A 104 -6.76 1.79 -13.36
CA ARG A 104 -7.11 1.53 -14.76
C ARG A 104 -6.26 0.38 -15.29
N LEU A 105 -6.91 -0.66 -15.80
CA LEU A 105 -6.22 -1.83 -16.34
C LEU A 105 -5.64 -1.53 -17.73
N ARG A 106 -4.52 -2.17 -18.01
CA ARG A 106 -3.89 -2.27 -19.32
C ARG A 106 -4.22 -3.61 -19.96
N ALA A 107 -4.38 -3.65 -21.27
CA ALA A 107 -4.58 -4.90 -21.98
C ALA A 107 -3.28 -5.70 -22.00
N LYS A 108 -3.36 -6.94 -22.49
CA LYS A 108 -2.20 -7.84 -22.57
C LYS A 108 -1.03 -7.23 -23.36
N ASP A 109 -1.31 -6.41 -24.36
CA ASP A 109 -0.35 -5.67 -25.18
C ASP A 109 0.20 -4.40 -24.50
N GLY A 110 -0.29 -4.07 -23.30
CA GLY A 110 0.09 -2.86 -22.55
C GLY A 110 -0.72 -1.62 -22.93
N SER A 111 -1.63 -1.70 -23.89
CA SER A 111 -2.50 -0.59 -24.26
C SER A 111 -3.48 -0.23 -23.14
N ARG A 112 -3.96 1.02 -23.12
CA ARG A 112 -4.90 1.49 -22.08
C ARG A 112 -6.30 0.93 -22.38
N THR A 113 -6.91 0.24 -21.42
CA THR A 113 -8.31 -0.22 -21.53
C THR A 113 -9.27 0.77 -20.89
N HIS A 114 -10.57 0.52 -20.98
CA HIS A 114 -11.58 1.24 -20.19
C HIS A 114 -11.95 0.52 -18.89
N LEU A 115 -11.26 -0.58 -18.56
CA LEU A 115 -11.52 -1.35 -17.35
C LEU A 115 -10.89 -0.64 -16.16
N ILE A 116 -11.67 -0.46 -15.10
CA ILE A 116 -11.21 0.10 -13.83
C ILE A 116 -11.49 -0.93 -12.75
N VAL A 117 -10.52 -1.15 -11.87
CA VAL A 117 -10.67 -1.99 -10.68
C VAL A 117 -10.53 -1.10 -9.47
N ASN A 118 -11.55 -1.13 -8.62
CA ASN A 118 -11.57 -0.43 -7.34
C ASN A 118 -11.18 -1.41 -6.23
N LEU A 119 -10.22 -1.02 -5.41
CA LEU A 119 -9.64 -1.80 -4.34
C LEU A 119 -9.79 -1.06 -3.01
N SER A 120 -9.89 -1.82 -1.93
CA SER A 120 -9.65 -1.32 -0.58
C SER A 120 -8.46 -2.03 0.03
N ILE A 121 -7.54 -1.27 0.59
CA ILE A 121 -6.34 -1.78 1.24
C ILE A 121 -6.38 -1.43 2.72
N ARG A 122 -6.06 -2.39 3.57
CA ARG A 122 -5.90 -2.17 5.02
C ARG A 122 -4.78 -3.02 5.60
N PHE A 123 -4.04 -2.45 6.53
CA PHE A 123 -3.09 -3.22 7.34
C PHE A 123 -3.80 -3.84 8.54
N GLN A 124 -3.61 -5.13 8.72
CA GLN A 124 -4.11 -5.90 9.85
C GLN A 124 -2.92 -6.45 10.66
N GLY A 125 -2.98 -6.29 11.98
CA GLY A 125 -1.97 -6.75 12.92
C GLY A 125 -1.77 -5.75 14.04
N LEU A 126 -1.22 -6.20 15.19
CA LEU A 126 -0.76 -5.25 16.20
C LEU A 126 0.46 -4.51 15.64
N PRO A 127 0.59 -3.19 15.87
CA PRO A 127 1.90 -2.57 15.84
C PRO A 127 2.76 -3.33 16.83
N ASP A 128 3.91 -3.84 16.40
CA ASP A 128 4.89 -4.35 17.34
C ASP A 128 5.38 -3.14 18.14
N LEU A 129 4.78 -2.95 19.32
CA LEU A 129 4.98 -1.79 20.19
C LEU A 129 6.37 -1.81 20.87
N ASP A 130 7.25 -2.72 20.47
CA ASP A 130 8.48 -3.02 21.19
C ASP A 130 9.74 -2.34 20.65
N THR A 131 9.64 -1.42 19.68
CA THR A 131 10.84 -0.73 19.20
C THR A 131 10.58 0.69 18.75
N CYS A 132 10.25 1.57 19.70
CA CYS A 132 10.67 2.98 19.73
C CYS A 132 10.18 3.62 21.03
N HIS A 133 10.88 3.32 22.14
CA HIS A 133 10.79 4.21 23.30
C HIS A 133 11.61 5.46 22.95
N PRO A 134 11.02 6.67 22.81
CA PRO A 134 11.82 7.86 22.88
C PRO A 134 12.41 7.90 24.30
N VAL A 135 13.71 7.65 24.42
CA VAL A 135 14.42 7.93 25.67
C VAL A 135 14.37 9.45 25.81
N ILE A 136 13.43 9.94 26.61
CA ILE A 136 13.44 11.31 27.11
C ILE A 136 14.70 11.40 27.97
N GLY A 137 15.77 11.95 27.38
CA GLY A 137 16.99 12.27 28.09
C GLY A 137 16.64 13.16 29.28
N ILE A 138 17.25 12.85 30.43
CA ILE A 138 17.15 13.63 31.66
C ILE A 138 17.38 15.11 31.30
N PRO A 139 16.47 16.05 31.62
CA PRO A 139 16.73 17.45 31.39
C PRO A 139 17.96 17.84 32.22
N VAL A 140 19.04 18.24 31.54
CA VAL A 140 20.20 18.81 32.21
C VAL A 140 19.78 20.20 32.68
N THR A 141 19.45 20.30 33.96
CA THR A 141 19.23 21.60 34.61
C THR A 141 20.56 22.35 34.61
N ALA A 142 20.72 23.30 33.68
CA ALA A 142 21.83 24.24 33.72
C ALA A 142 21.70 25.08 34.99
N VAL A 143 22.54 24.82 35.99
CA VAL A 143 22.67 25.66 37.18
C VAL A 143 23.30 26.97 36.74
N ARG A 144 22.47 28.01 36.54
CA ARG A 144 22.96 29.38 36.42
C ARG A 144 23.46 29.83 37.80
N LYS A 145 24.79 29.95 37.92
CA LYS A 145 25.45 30.62 39.04
C LYS A 145 24.95 32.06 39.11
N ILE A 146 24.16 32.37 40.13
CA ILE A 146 23.75 33.75 40.46
C ILE A 146 25.00 34.45 41.01
N GLY A 147 25.56 35.35 40.22
CA GLY A 147 26.54 36.34 40.64
C GLY A 147 25.91 37.73 40.49
N ASN A 148 25.88 38.48 41.59
CA ASN A 148 25.26 39.80 41.68
C ASN A 148 25.98 40.89 40.86
N ALA A 149 25.16 41.82 40.35
CA ALA A 149 25.44 43.25 40.06
C ALA A 149 26.08 43.62 38.69
N PRO A 150 25.97 44.88 38.21
CA PRO A 150 24.95 45.30 37.23
C PRO A 150 25.53 45.96 35.96
N GLU A 151 24.60 46.35 35.08
CA GLU A 151 24.67 47.39 34.04
C GLU A 151 25.05 47.08 32.58
N ALA A 152 24.16 47.61 31.72
CA ALA A 152 24.34 48.17 30.36
C ALA A 152 24.65 47.19 29.21
N SER A 153 23.65 46.95 28.35
CA SER A 153 23.56 47.42 26.94
C SER A 153 24.65 46.81 26.04
N GLY A 154 24.38 46.10 24.96
CA GLY A 154 23.33 46.21 23.96
C GLY A 154 23.99 45.79 22.64
N HIS A 155 23.22 45.11 21.80
CA HIS A 155 23.49 44.78 20.40
C HIS A 155 24.40 43.58 20.06
N SER A 156 23.77 42.74 19.24
CA SER A 156 24.09 41.40 18.74
C SER A 156 25.25 41.34 17.75
N ASN A 157 26.08 40.30 17.88
CA ASN A 157 26.84 39.69 16.79
C ASN A 157 26.54 38.20 16.77
N MET A 158 26.15 37.66 15.61
CA MET A 158 26.36 36.25 15.30
C MET A 158 26.79 36.14 13.84
N ASP A 159 28.02 35.68 13.68
CA ASP A 159 28.64 35.28 12.42
C ASP A 159 29.32 33.92 12.66
N TYR A 160 29.30 33.08 11.62
CA TYR A 160 29.91 31.74 11.44
C TYR A 160 29.34 30.59 12.31
N GLY A 161 29.15 29.36 11.85
CA GLY A 161 29.76 28.61 10.74
C GLY A 161 30.32 27.27 11.25
N CYS A 162 30.25 26.22 10.41
CA CYS A 162 30.85 24.86 10.51
C CYS A 162 30.12 23.83 11.42
N GLN A 163 29.46 22.79 10.89
CA GLN A 163 29.99 21.53 10.30
C GLN A 163 31.05 20.83 11.17
N PHE A 164 30.69 19.70 11.79
CA PHE A 164 31.04 18.32 11.39
C PHE A 164 30.02 17.34 11.98
#